data_AF-A0A1T5JDW8-F1
#
_entry.id   AF-A0A1T5JDW8-F1
#
_cell.length_a   1.000
_cell.length_b   1.000
_cell.length_c   1.000
_cell.angle_alpha   90.00
_cell.angle_beta   90.00
_cell.angle_gamma   90.00
#
_symmetry.space_group_name_H-M   'P 1'
#
loop_
_entity.id
_entity.type
_entity.pdbx_description
1 polymer ?
#
loop_
_entity_poly.entity_id
_entity_poly.type
_entity_poly.pdbx_seq_one_letter_code
_entity_poly.pdbx_strand_id
1 'polypeptide(L)'
;MTYSEKLEGTKINYPFDEWYEAYNSGLDQYTDENCDRAKIILDNLIEKLISLEETAPEEEKIGLFEEAVELLNILNEENDGSLIETSESKHLYALFDQIAIAAGLNPEKYGEGKGIASEWSEW
;
A
#
# COMPACT_ATOMS: atom_id res chain seq x y z
N MET A 1 10.86 18.89 -5.64
CA MET A 1 10.11 17.72 -6.10
C MET A 1 8.66 18.14 -6.31
N THR A 2 8.11 17.84 -7.48
CA THR A 2 6.69 17.97 -7.79
C THR A 2 5.87 16.97 -6.98
N TYR A 3 4.55 17.13 -6.94
CA TYR A 3 3.63 16.17 -6.32
C TYR A 3 3.80 14.75 -6.88
N SER A 4 3.86 14.61 -8.20
CA SER A 4 4.09 13.32 -8.85
C SER A 4 5.46 12.73 -8.53
N GLU A 5 6.53 13.53 -8.49
CA GLU A 5 7.87 13.06 -8.11
C GLU A 5 7.91 12.57 -6.65
N LYS A 6 7.18 13.22 -5.74
CA LYS A 6 7.08 12.75 -4.34
C LYS A 6 6.39 11.39 -4.27
N LEU A 7 5.26 11.23 -4.96
CA LEU A 7 4.48 9.99 -4.97
C LEU A 7 5.24 8.84 -5.63
N GLU A 8 5.79 9.05 -6.83
CA GLU A 8 6.64 8.05 -7.51
C GLU A 8 7.87 7.69 -6.68
N GLY A 9 8.44 8.67 -5.97
CA GLY A 9 9.58 8.45 -5.08
C GLY A 9 9.31 7.46 -3.94
N THR A 10 8.04 7.23 -3.56
CA THR A 10 7.70 6.26 -2.51
C THR A 10 7.91 4.81 -2.94
N LYS A 11 7.94 4.53 -4.25
CA LYS A 11 8.12 3.17 -4.80
C LYS A 11 9.46 2.54 -4.43
N ILE A 12 10.45 3.34 -4.00
CA ILE A 12 11.72 2.83 -3.46
C ILE A 12 11.54 1.99 -2.19
N ASN A 13 10.40 2.15 -1.49
CA ASN A 13 10.07 1.43 -0.27
C ASN A 13 9.16 0.21 -0.52
N TYR A 14 8.99 -0.22 -1.77
CA TYR A 14 8.19 -1.39 -2.08
C TYR A 14 8.84 -2.67 -1.52
N PRO A 15 8.07 -3.57 -0.88
CA PRO A 15 8.61 -4.78 -0.27
C PRO A 15 8.78 -5.95 -1.26
N PHE A 16 8.42 -5.76 -2.54
CA PHE A 16 8.23 -6.87 -3.47
C PHE A 16 9.51 -7.63 -3.83
N ASP A 17 10.67 -6.97 -3.83
CA ASP A 17 11.95 -7.66 -4.03
C ASP A 17 12.15 -8.78 -2.98
N GLU A 18 11.82 -8.49 -1.71
CA GLU A 18 11.88 -9.47 -0.63
C GLU A 18 10.83 -10.59 -0.81
N TRP A 19 9.64 -10.26 -1.32
CA TRP A 19 8.58 -11.24 -1.57
C TRP A 19 8.96 -12.20 -2.71
N TYR A 20 9.49 -11.69 -3.83
CA TYR A 20 9.98 -12.55 -4.90
C TYR A 20 11.16 -13.43 -4.44
N GLU A 21 12.06 -12.91 -3.60
CA GLU A 21 13.14 -13.72 -2.99
C GLU A 21 12.60 -14.80 -2.04
N ALA A 22 11.55 -14.49 -1.28
CA ALA A 22 10.86 -15.44 -0.42
C ALA A 22 10.24 -16.60 -1.20
N TYR A 23 9.64 -16.34 -2.36
CA TYR A 23 9.14 -17.37 -3.26
C TYR A 23 10.26 -18.30 -3.75
N ASN A 24 11.39 -17.73 -4.17
CA ASN A 24 12.58 -18.49 -4.55
C ASN A 24 13.17 -19.33 -3.40
N SER A 25 12.82 -18.97 -2.15
CA SER A 25 13.20 -19.69 -0.93
C SER A 25 12.17 -20.74 -0.48
N GLY A 26 11.07 -20.92 -1.24
CA GLY A 26 10.04 -21.93 -1.01
C GLY A 26 8.79 -21.44 -0.28
N LEU A 27 8.57 -20.14 -0.19
CA LEU A 27 7.32 -19.56 0.34
C LEU A 27 6.30 -19.38 -0.79
N ASP A 28 5.47 -20.40 -0.99
CA ASP A 28 4.54 -20.52 -2.11
C ASP A 28 3.47 -19.41 -2.18
N GLN A 29 3.20 -18.70 -1.08
CA GLN A 29 2.26 -17.57 -1.09
C GLN A 29 2.76 -16.38 -1.93
N TYR A 30 4.07 -16.25 -2.13
CA TYR A 30 4.68 -15.14 -2.85
C TYR A 30 4.89 -15.43 -4.34
N THR A 31 4.01 -16.20 -4.96
CA THR A 31 4.05 -16.41 -6.43
C THR A 31 4.22 -15.08 -7.18
N ASP A 32 4.84 -15.13 -8.36
CA ASP A 32 5.00 -13.94 -9.21
C ASP A 32 3.64 -13.24 -9.43
N GLU A 33 2.56 -14.02 -9.61
CA GLU A 33 1.21 -13.50 -9.77
C GLU A 33 0.71 -12.73 -8.54
N ASN A 34 0.90 -13.26 -7.34
CA ASN A 34 0.47 -12.60 -6.10
C ASN A 34 1.26 -11.32 -5.83
N CYS A 35 2.58 -11.38 -6.02
CA CYS A 35 3.47 -10.23 -5.88
C CYS A 35 3.11 -9.12 -6.89
N ASP A 36 2.90 -9.50 -8.16
CA ASP A 36 2.49 -8.57 -9.22
C ASP A 36 1.13 -7.93 -8.91
N ARG A 37 0.16 -8.70 -8.41
CA ARG A 37 -1.16 -8.18 -8.02
C ARG A 37 -1.05 -7.17 -6.88
N ALA A 38 -0.31 -7.48 -5.83
CA ALA A 38 -0.07 -6.56 -4.72
C ALA A 38 0.63 -5.27 -5.20
N LYS A 39 1.62 -5.42 -6.09
CA LYS A 39 2.31 -4.30 -6.71
C LYS A 39 1.38 -3.41 -7.54
N ILE A 40 0.54 -4.01 -8.37
CA ILE A 40 -0.44 -3.28 -9.19
C ILE A 40 -1.42 -2.48 -8.32
N ILE A 41 -1.85 -3.01 -7.17
CA ILE A 41 -2.73 -2.28 -6.24
C ILE A 41 -2.05 -0.99 -5.75
N LEU A 42 -0.79 -1.07 -5.34
CA LEU A 42 -0.04 0.10 -4.86
C LEU A 42 0.35 1.06 -5.99
N ASP A 43 0.69 0.55 -7.17
CA ASP A 43 0.98 1.38 -8.34
C ASP A 43 -0.29 2.15 -8.77
N ASN A 44 -1.46 1.50 -8.74
CA ASN A 44 -2.75 2.12 -9.05
C ASN A 44 -3.13 3.21 -8.02
N LEU A 45 -2.86 2.98 -6.73
CA LEU A 45 -3.05 4.01 -5.70
C LEU A 45 -2.24 5.27 -6.05
N ILE A 46 -0.95 5.11 -6.37
CA ILE A 46 -0.06 6.22 -6.74
C ILE A 46 -0.55 6.91 -8.02
N GLU A 47 -0.90 6.17 -9.07
CA GLU A 47 -1.36 6.73 -10.34
C GLU A 47 -2.66 7.54 -10.17
N LYS A 48 -3.62 7.00 -9.40
CA LYS A 48 -4.88 7.69 -9.11
C LYS A 48 -4.64 8.93 -8.25
N LEU A 49 -3.76 8.87 -7.25
CA LEU A 49 -3.38 10.05 -6.45
C LEU A 49 -2.74 11.14 -7.30
N ILE A 50 -1.85 10.77 -8.24
CA ILE A 50 -1.25 11.71 -9.21
C ILE A 50 -2.36 12.35 -10.07
N SER A 51 -3.30 11.55 -10.54
CA SER A 51 -4.40 11.99 -11.41
C SER A 51 -5.40 12.92 -10.70
N LEU A 52 -5.60 12.77 -9.38
CA LEU A 52 -6.39 13.69 -8.57
C LEU A 52 -5.71 15.06 -8.34
N GLU A 53 -4.40 15.15 -8.57
CA GLU A 53 -3.56 16.32 -8.28
C GLU A 53 -3.44 16.66 -6.77
N GLU A 54 -2.45 17.49 -6.42
CA GLU A 54 -2.14 17.83 -5.02
C GLU A 54 -3.28 18.59 -4.34
N THR A 55 -4.09 19.34 -5.10
CA THR A 55 -5.17 20.18 -4.59
C THR A 55 -6.50 19.46 -4.41
N ALA A 56 -6.60 18.17 -4.77
CA ALA A 56 -7.83 17.40 -4.54
C ALA A 56 -8.23 17.39 -3.06
N PRO A 57 -9.55 17.32 -2.77
CA PRO A 57 -10.05 17.18 -1.41
C PRO A 57 -9.42 16.00 -0.66
N GLU A 58 -9.21 16.18 0.63
CA GLU A 58 -8.67 15.16 1.53
C GLU A 58 -9.51 13.86 1.48
N GLU A 59 -10.84 13.98 1.45
CA GLU A 59 -11.77 12.84 1.35
C GLU A 59 -11.60 12.01 0.08
N GLU A 60 -11.37 12.64 -1.08
CA GLU A 60 -11.14 11.91 -2.34
C GLU A 60 -9.83 11.12 -2.30
N LYS A 61 -8.79 11.69 -1.68
CA LYS A 61 -7.52 10.98 -1.49
C LYS A 61 -7.69 9.81 -0.54
N ILE A 62 -8.34 10.02 0.61
CA ILE A 62 -8.63 8.98 1.62
C ILE A 62 -9.36 7.79 0.98
N GLY A 63 -10.36 8.03 0.12
CA GLY A 63 -11.08 6.97 -0.57
C GLY A 63 -10.19 6.09 -1.47
N LEU A 64 -9.09 6.61 -2.01
CA LEU A 64 -8.12 5.79 -2.74
C LEU A 64 -7.30 4.88 -1.81
N PHE A 65 -6.97 5.34 -0.61
CA PHE A 65 -6.30 4.52 0.39
C PHE A 65 -7.21 3.37 0.86
N GLU A 66 -8.48 3.67 1.14
CA GLU A 66 -9.50 2.68 1.47
C GLU A 66 -9.57 1.59 0.40
N GLU A 67 -9.77 1.98 -0.87
CA GLU A 67 -9.84 1.05 -2.00
C GLU A 67 -8.58 0.16 -2.08
N ALA A 68 -7.39 0.74 -1.92
CA ALA A 68 -6.15 -0.02 -1.98
C ALA A 68 -6.00 -1.02 -0.82
N VAL A 69 -6.39 -0.63 0.40
CA VAL A 69 -6.31 -1.51 1.57
C VAL A 69 -7.32 -2.65 1.47
N GLU A 70 -8.56 -2.36 1.04
CA GLU A 70 -9.59 -3.39 0.82
C GLU A 70 -9.16 -4.40 -0.24
N LEU A 71 -8.55 -3.93 -1.34
CA LEU A 71 -8.02 -4.83 -2.38
C LEU A 71 -6.87 -5.71 -1.85
N LEU A 72 -6.04 -5.21 -0.94
CA LEU A 72 -5.01 -6.00 -0.28
C LEU A 72 -5.60 -7.01 0.72
N ASN A 73 -6.66 -6.65 1.46
CA ASN A 73 -7.38 -7.58 2.33
C ASN A 73 -7.92 -8.76 1.51
N ILE A 74 -8.59 -8.47 0.39
CA ILE A 74 -9.12 -9.49 -0.53
C ILE A 74 -7.99 -10.38 -1.07
N LEU A 75 -6.89 -9.78 -1.51
CA LEU A 75 -5.75 -10.53 -2.02
C LEU A 75 -5.14 -11.43 -0.93
N ASN A 76 -5.09 -10.97 0.32
CA ASN A 76 -4.63 -11.79 1.44
C ASN A 76 -5.58 -12.95 1.73
N GLU A 77 -6.90 -12.72 1.74
CA GLU A 77 -7.92 -13.74 1.94
C GLU A 77 -7.87 -14.82 0.85
N GLU A 78 -7.68 -14.43 -0.41
CA GLU A 78 -7.48 -15.35 -1.54
C GLU A 78 -6.24 -16.25 -1.38
N ASN A 79 -5.31 -15.86 -0.50
CA ASN A 79 -4.08 -16.59 -0.15
C ASN A 79 -4.14 -17.15 1.29
N ASP A 80 -5.33 -17.55 1.75
CA ASP A 80 -5.59 -18.13 3.07
C ASP A 80 -5.13 -17.25 4.26
N GLY A 81 -5.01 -15.93 4.05
CA GLY A 81 -4.51 -14.98 5.04
C GLY A 81 -2.99 -15.01 5.26
N SER A 82 -2.23 -15.70 4.39
CA SER A 82 -0.79 -15.94 4.57
C SER A 82 0.11 -15.00 3.77
N LEU A 83 -0.46 -14.14 2.92
CA LEU A 83 0.32 -13.22 2.08
C LEU A 83 0.81 -12.01 2.88
N ILE A 84 0.00 -11.52 3.83
CA ILE A 84 0.32 -10.36 4.66
C ILE A 84 0.32 -10.80 6.12
N GLU A 85 1.49 -11.14 6.65
CA GLU A 85 1.67 -11.49 8.06
C GLU A 85 2.29 -10.31 8.85
N THR A 86 2.90 -10.60 10.01
CA THR A 86 3.37 -9.56 10.94
C THR A 86 4.53 -8.71 10.38
N SER A 87 5.38 -9.27 9.52
CA SER A 87 6.46 -8.50 8.88
C SER A 87 5.92 -7.60 7.77
N GLU A 88 5.10 -8.17 6.90
CA GLU A 88 4.57 -7.54 5.70
C GLU A 88 3.61 -6.42 6.09
N SER A 89 2.75 -6.66 7.08
CA SER A 89 1.86 -5.65 7.64
C SER A 89 2.63 -4.40 8.10
N LYS A 90 3.75 -4.56 8.81
CA LYS A 90 4.57 -3.41 9.25
C LYS A 90 5.18 -2.64 8.08
N HIS A 91 5.66 -3.35 7.06
CA HIS A 91 6.19 -2.71 5.86
C HIS A 91 5.08 -1.96 5.10
N LEU A 92 3.90 -2.56 4.97
CA LEU A 92 2.75 -1.94 4.32
C LEU A 92 2.26 -0.70 5.09
N TYR A 93 2.10 -0.77 6.42
CA TYR A 93 1.74 0.41 7.22
C TYR A 93 2.72 1.57 7.01
N ALA A 94 4.02 1.29 7.09
CA ALA A 94 5.05 2.30 6.88
C ALA A 94 4.97 2.89 5.46
N LEU A 95 4.76 2.05 4.45
CA LEU A 95 4.64 2.49 3.05
C LEU A 95 3.39 3.36 2.84
N PHE A 96 2.23 2.94 3.34
CA PHE A 96 0.99 3.72 3.26
C PHE A 96 1.13 5.09 3.94
N ASP A 97 1.80 5.17 5.08
CA ASP A 97 2.08 6.44 5.74
C ASP A 97 3.01 7.33 4.91
N GLN A 98 4.04 6.77 4.25
CA GLN A 98 4.88 7.54 3.34
C GLN A 98 4.10 8.06 2.12
N ILE A 99 3.21 7.24 1.55
CA ILE A 99 2.33 7.67 0.44
C ILE A 99 1.37 8.76 0.92
N ALA A 100 0.80 8.64 2.12
CA ALA A 100 -0.08 9.65 2.71
C ALA A 100 0.65 11.00 2.87
N ILE A 101 1.87 10.98 3.42
CA ILE A 101 2.71 12.18 3.56
C ILE A 101 3.03 12.78 2.18
N ALA A 102 3.39 11.96 1.20
CA ALA A 102 3.64 12.42 -0.17
C ALA A 102 2.38 13.02 -0.82
N ALA A 103 1.19 12.50 -0.50
CA ALA A 103 -0.11 12.99 -0.93
C ALA A 103 -0.58 14.28 -0.21
N GLY A 104 0.18 14.76 0.78
CA GLY A 104 -0.14 15.92 1.60
C GLY A 104 -1.10 15.64 2.76
N LEU A 105 -1.30 14.37 3.11
CA LEU A 105 -2.10 13.93 4.25
C LEU A 105 -1.23 13.80 5.51
N ASN A 106 -1.85 13.84 6.68
CA ASN A 106 -1.18 13.52 7.95
C ASN A 106 -1.64 12.13 8.45
N PRO A 107 -0.79 11.09 8.36
CA PRO A 107 -1.18 9.73 8.76
C PRO A 107 -1.60 9.62 10.24
N GLU A 108 -1.08 10.48 11.13
CA GLU A 108 -1.44 10.48 12.56
C GLU A 108 -2.92 10.85 12.82
N LYS A 109 -3.62 11.40 11.83
CA LYS A 109 -5.06 11.69 11.94
C LYS A 109 -5.93 10.44 11.87
N TYR A 110 -5.40 9.33 11.38
CA TYR A 110 -6.18 8.14 11.03
C TYR A 110 -5.81 6.95 11.93
N GLY A 111 -6.77 6.05 12.12
CA GLY A 111 -6.61 4.79 12.82
C GLY A 111 -6.17 4.94 14.27
N GLU A 112 -6.71 5.94 14.96
CA GLU A 112 -6.30 6.34 16.32
C GLU A 112 -4.79 6.67 16.42
N GLY A 113 -4.20 7.18 15.33
CA GLY A 113 -2.77 7.52 15.24
C GLY A 113 -1.87 6.37 14.83
N LYS A 114 -2.44 5.25 14.36
CA LYS A 114 -1.68 4.08 13.85
C LYS A 114 -1.40 4.14 12.35
N GLY A 115 -1.89 5.16 11.66
CA GLY A 115 -1.65 5.37 10.24
C GLY A 115 -2.88 5.11 9.36
N ILE A 116 -2.84 5.61 8.13
CA ILE A 116 -4.02 5.65 7.25
C ILE A 116 -4.57 4.26 6.91
N ALA A 117 -3.68 3.28 6.71
CA ALA A 117 -4.13 1.93 6.35
C ALA A 117 -4.85 1.20 7.49
N SER A 118 -4.60 1.61 8.74
CA SER A 118 -5.16 0.92 9.92
C SER A 118 -6.65 1.19 10.15
N GLU A 119 -7.25 2.10 9.38
CA GLU A 119 -8.71 2.32 9.35
C GLU A 119 -9.46 1.11 8.77
N TRP A 120 -8.85 0.39 7.81
CA TRP A 120 -9.52 -0.64 7.02
C TRP A 120 -8.78 -1.97 6.92
N SER A 121 -7.53 -2.04 7.35
CA SER A 121 -6.72 -3.26 7.26
C SER A 121 -7.36 -4.40 8.07
N GLU A 122 -7.54 -5.55 7.43
CA GLU A 122 -8.05 -6.78 8.06
C GLU A 122 -6.97 -7.86 8.25
N TRP A 123 -5.78 -7.62 7.70
CA TRP A 123 -4.68 -8.60 7.65
C TRP A 123 -4.33 -9.19 9.02
#